data_AF-A0A3B9PIM3-F1
#
_entry.id   AF-A0A3B9PIM3-F1
#
_cell.length_a   1.000
_cell.length_b   1.000
_cell.length_c   1.000
_cell.angle_alpha   90.00
_cell.angle_beta   90.00
_cell.angle_gamma   90.00
#
_symmetry.space_group_name_H-M   'P 1'
#
loop_
_entity.id
_entity.type
_entity.pdbx_description
1 polymer ?
#
loop_
_entity_poly.entity_id
_entity_poly.type
_entity_poly.pdbx_seq_one_letter_code
_entity_poly.pdbx_strand_id
1 'polypeptide(L)'
;APFAIALEGARFGFDFNPAADRIRIVSDSGQNLRAHPETGALVDFKPDEGGLQPDGALAFRSDDPNAGRTPRVIAAAYTYNTENEKLTTNFAIDGELGALVRQGSVEGVEPVVSPNTGQLSTVGALGVAAITDAHFDISDITNTALAALSTRDTPVPTLYRIDLATGQASPIGTIGNGEPLVGIAIEP
;
A
#
# COMPACT_ATOMS: atom_id res chain seq x y z
N ALA A 1 -19.17 -14.15 4.35
CA ALA A 1 -19.73 -14.10 2.98
C ALA A 1 -18.58 -13.76 2.02
N PRO A 2 -18.59 -14.23 0.76
CA PRO A 2 -17.62 -13.75 -0.23
C PRO A 2 -17.75 -12.23 -0.42
N PHE A 3 -16.66 -11.55 -0.78
CA PHE A 3 -16.72 -10.13 -1.16
C PHE A 3 -17.69 -9.94 -2.33
N ALA A 4 -18.39 -8.80 -2.34
CA ALA A 4 -19.34 -8.46 -3.41
C ALA A 4 -18.64 -8.23 -4.76
N ILE A 5 -17.35 -7.88 -4.75
CA ILE A 5 -16.43 -7.90 -5.89
C ILE A 5 -15.40 -9.00 -5.63
N ALA A 6 -15.09 -9.83 -6.63
CA ALA A 6 -14.07 -10.86 -6.49
C ALA A 6 -12.69 -10.22 -6.28
N LEU A 7 -11.89 -10.78 -5.36
CA LEU A 7 -10.49 -10.38 -5.22
C LEU A 7 -9.69 -10.95 -6.40
N GLU A 8 -8.92 -10.08 -7.05
CA GLU A 8 -8.11 -10.42 -8.21
C GLU A 8 -6.62 -10.37 -7.82
N GLY A 9 -5.85 -11.36 -8.28
CA GLY A 9 -4.43 -11.47 -7.95
C GLY A 9 -4.11 -12.55 -6.92
N ALA A 10 -2.84 -12.62 -6.52
CA ALA A 10 -2.29 -13.62 -5.59
C ALA A 10 -1.64 -12.99 -4.34
N ARG A 11 -1.41 -11.68 -4.37
CA ARG A 11 -0.82 -10.91 -3.26
C ARG A 11 -1.61 -9.63 -3.07
N PHE A 12 -1.79 -9.24 -1.81
CA PHE A 12 -2.66 -8.15 -1.43
C PHE A 12 -1.98 -7.26 -0.41
N GLY A 13 -2.06 -5.95 -0.62
CA GLY A 13 -1.80 -4.96 0.40
C GLY A 13 -3.10 -4.53 1.07
N PHE A 14 -3.06 -4.32 2.37
CA PHE A 14 -4.21 -3.96 3.18
C PHE A 14 -3.75 -2.98 4.25
N ASP A 15 -4.48 -1.88 4.43
CA ASP A 15 -4.32 -1.03 5.61
C ASP A 15 -5.54 -0.15 5.87
N PHE A 16 -5.65 0.38 7.09
CA PHE A 16 -6.66 1.34 7.50
C PHE A 16 -6.22 2.76 7.14
N ASN A 17 -7.10 3.50 6.49
CA ASN A 17 -6.99 4.95 6.38
C ASN A 17 -7.66 5.59 7.60
N PRO A 18 -6.92 6.05 8.62
CA PRO A 18 -7.50 6.59 9.84
C PRO A 18 -8.36 7.83 9.60
N ALA A 19 -8.02 8.67 8.62
CA ALA A 19 -8.78 9.88 8.30
C ALA A 19 -10.13 9.59 7.63
N ALA A 20 -10.18 8.56 6.79
CA ALA A 20 -11.37 8.23 6.01
C ALA A 20 -12.26 7.18 6.70
N ASP A 21 -11.78 6.56 7.77
CA ASP A 21 -12.39 5.40 8.42
C ASP A 21 -12.68 4.28 7.39
N ARG A 22 -11.71 3.98 6.54
CA ARG A 22 -11.85 2.96 5.47
C ARG A 22 -10.63 2.07 5.41
N ILE A 23 -10.86 0.81 5.12
CA ILE A 23 -9.83 -0.11 4.69
C ILE A 23 -9.52 0.16 3.21
N ARG A 24 -8.23 0.19 2.86
CA ARG A 24 -7.73 0.07 1.49
C ARG A 24 -7.32 -1.37 1.24
N ILE A 25 -7.70 -1.92 0.10
CA ILE A 25 -7.24 -3.23 -0.38
C ILE A 25 -6.68 -3.03 -1.78
N VAL A 26 -5.44 -3.44 -1.99
CA VAL A 26 -4.76 -3.40 -3.28
C VAL A 26 -4.20 -4.77 -3.63
N SER A 27 -3.97 -5.06 -4.90
CA SER A 27 -3.41 -6.35 -5.32
C SER A 27 -2.33 -6.27 -6.39
N ASP A 28 -1.61 -7.37 -6.55
CA ASP A 28 -0.58 -7.56 -7.58
C ASP A 28 -1.12 -7.59 -9.01
N SER A 29 -2.43 -7.69 -9.19
CA SER A 29 -3.10 -7.53 -10.50
C SER A 29 -3.55 -6.09 -10.78
N GLY A 30 -3.26 -5.16 -9.87
CA GLY A 30 -3.64 -3.75 -9.99
C GLY A 30 -5.06 -3.45 -9.48
N GLN A 31 -5.69 -4.36 -8.75
CA GLN A 31 -6.98 -4.10 -8.12
C GLN A 31 -6.83 -3.06 -7.01
N ASN A 32 -7.84 -2.21 -6.85
CA ASN A 32 -7.92 -1.19 -5.82
C ASN A 32 -9.36 -1.15 -5.30
N LEU A 33 -9.54 -1.35 -4.00
CA LEU A 33 -10.84 -1.41 -3.35
C LEU A 33 -10.79 -0.62 -2.04
N ARG A 34 -11.97 -0.20 -1.60
CA ARG A 34 -12.21 0.26 -0.24
C ARG A 34 -13.28 -0.57 0.43
N ALA A 35 -13.15 -0.76 1.74
CA ALA A 35 -14.16 -1.41 2.56
C ALA A 35 -14.41 -0.63 3.86
N HIS A 36 -15.61 -0.78 4.42
CA HIS A 36 -15.91 -0.31 5.77
C HIS A 36 -15.28 -1.25 6.80
N PRO A 37 -14.54 -0.74 7.81
CA PRO A 37 -13.81 -1.58 8.75
C PRO A 37 -14.72 -2.47 9.61
N GLU A 38 -15.86 -1.95 10.06
CA GLU A 38 -16.78 -2.72 10.92
C GLU A 38 -17.61 -3.77 10.16
N THR A 39 -18.05 -3.46 8.95
CA THR A 39 -19.03 -4.29 8.22
C THR A 39 -18.40 -5.13 7.11
N GLY A 40 -17.18 -4.79 6.69
CA GLY A 40 -16.53 -5.36 5.52
C GLY A 40 -17.22 -5.01 4.20
N ALA A 41 -18.24 -4.14 4.21
CA ALA A 41 -18.94 -3.72 3.02
C ALA A 41 -18.01 -2.93 2.11
N LEU A 42 -17.91 -3.33 0.84
CA LEU A 42 -17.14 -2.59 -0.16
C LEU A 42 -17.78 -1.23 -0.43
N VAL A 43 -16.93 -0.24 -0.66
CA VAL A 43 -17.34 1.13 -0.99
C VAL A 43 -17.35 1.29 -2.49
N ASP A 44 -18.46 1.81 -2.99
CA ASP A 44 -18.64 2.10 -4.39
C ASP A 44 -17.81 3.31 -4.84
N PHE A 45 -17.13 3.18 -5.99
CA PHE A 45 -16.32 4.27 -6.53
C PHE A 45 -17.19 5.39 -7.11
N LYS A 46 -18.30 5.02 -7.76
CA LYS A 46 -19.22 5.96 -8.40
C LYS A 46 -20.66 5.67 -8.00
N PRO A 47 -21.12 6.21 -6.85
CA PRO A 47 -22.45 5.92 -6.32
C PRO A 47 -23.61 6.40 -7.20
N ASP A 48 -23.33 7.23 -8.20
CA ASP A 48 -24.28 7.67 -9.22
C ASP A 48 -24.38 6.72 -10.42
N GLU A 49 -23.45 5.78 -10.57
CA GLU A 49 -23.51 4.68 -11.53
C GLU A 49 -24.13 3.43 -10.88
N GLY A 50 -24.89 2.66 -11.65
CA GLY A 50 -25.60 1.49 -11.13
C GLY A 50 -24.66 0.33 -10.79
N GLY A 51 -24.80 -0.23 -9.59
CA GLY A 51 -24.05 -1.41 -9.12
C GLY A 51 -22.96 -1.04 -8.12
N LEU A 52 -22.12 -2.00 -7.75
CA LEU A 52 -20.92 -1.76 -6.94
C LEU A 52 -19.70 -1.83 -7.87
N GLN A 53 -18.87 -0.80 -7.90
CA GLN A 53 -17.64 -0.77 -8.70
C GLN A 53 -16.38 -0.69 -7.84
N PRO A 54 -15.26 -1.29 -8.29
CA PRO A 54 -13.95 -1.07 -7.67
C PRO A 54 -13.50 0.39 -7.85
N ASP A 55 -12.54 0.81 -7.03
CA ASP A 55 -11.84 2.07 -7.25
C ASP A 55 -11.02 2.02 -8.55
N GLY A 56 -10.49 3.18 -8.98
CA GLY A 56 -9.61 3.25 -10.14
C GLY A 56 -8.45 2.25 -10.01
N ALA A 57 -8.23 1.46 -11.08
CA ALA A 57 -7.16 0.47 -11.12
C ALA A 57 -5.80 1.12 -10.92
N LEU A 58 -4.89 0.39 -10.29
CA LEU A 58 -3.55 0.89 -10.02
C LEU A 58 -2.79 1.12 -11.32
N ALA A 59 -2.27 2.33 -11.49
CA ALA A 59 -1.48 2.70 -12.65
C ALA A 59 -0.49 3.81 -12.30
N PHE A 60 0.74 3.69 -12.81
CA PHE A 60 1.69 4.79 -12.76
C PHE A 60 1.19 5.96 -13.58
N ARG A 61 1.31 7.16 -13.01
CA ARG A 61 0.95 8.40 -13.70
C ARG A 61 1.78 8.59 -14.97
N SER A 62 1.27 9.36 -15.92
CA SER A 62 1.95 9.63 -17.19
C SER A 62 3.27 10.38 -17.05
N ASP A 63 3.46 11.10 -15.94
CA ASP A 63 4.68 11.84 -15.59
C ASP A 63 5.64 11.02 -14.70
N ASP A 64 5.27 9.79 -14.34
CA ASP A 64 6.09 8.90 -13.53
C ASP A 64 7.20 8.23 -14.36
N PRO A 65 8.41 7.98 -13.81
CA PRO A 65 9.44 7.20 -14.50
C PRO A 65 8.99 5.80 -14.92
N ASN A 66 7.98 5.21 -14.27
CA ASN A 66 7.43 3.90 -14.59
C ASN A 66 6.09 3.98 -15.36
N ALA A 67 5.76 5.13 -15.95
CA ALA A 67 4.56 5.30 -16.77
C ALA A 67 4.39 4.18 -17.82
N GLY A 68 3.18 3.63 -17.91
CA GLY A 68 2.84 2.55 -18.86
C GLY A 68 3.28 1.15 -18.44
N ARG A 69 4.02 1.00 -17.32
CA ARG A 69 4.29 -0.31 -16.73
C ARG A 69 3.09 -0.77 -15.90
N THR A 70 2.82 -2.07 -15.91
CA THR A 70 1.84 -2.67 -15.00
C THR A 70 2.43 -2.73 -13.60
N PRO A 71 1.81 -2.07 -12.60
CA PRO A 71 2.28 -2.14 -11.22
C PRO A 71 2.00 -3.51 -10.62
N ARG A 72 2.86 -3.94 -9.70
CA ARG A 72 2.71 -5.16 -8.89
C ARG A 72 2.72 -4.79 -7.42
N VAL A 73 1.66 -4.10 -6.99
CA VAL A 73 1.54 -3.63 -5.60
C VAL A 73 1.13 -4.77 -4.68
N ILE A 74 1.93 -5.03 -3.65
CA ILE A 74 1.75 -6.20 -2.76
C ILE A 74 1.65 -5.86 -1.28
N ALA A 75 1.86 -4.60 -0.91
CA ALA A 75 1.65 -4.09 0.45
C ALA A 75 1.26 -2.62 0.37
N ALA A 76 0.48 -2.13 1.34
CA ALA A 76 0.08 -0.73 1.45
C ALA A 76 0.08 -0.34 2.93
N ALA A 77 0.33 0.93 3.21
CA ALA A 77 0.26 1.50 4.55
C ALA A 77 -0.04 3.01 4.49
N TYR A 78 -0.64 3.55 5.55
CA TYR A 78 -0.98 4.97 5.68
C TYR A 78 -0.13 5.67 6.71
N THR A 79 0.29 6.89 6.39
CA THR A 79 0.74 7.83 7.42
C THR A 79 -0.43 8.32 8.25
N TYR A 80 -0.12 8.83 9.45
CA TYR A 80 -1.02 9.61 10.27
C TYR A 80 -0.48 11.03 10.44
N ASN A 81 -1.34 12.02 10.24
CA ASN A 81 -0.97 13.42 10.46
C ASN A 81 -1.43 13.88 11.85
N THR A 82 -0.47 14.17 12.73
CA THR A 82 -0.73 14.58 14.12
C THR A 82 -1.24 16.02 14.25
N GLU A 83 -1.10 16.85 13.22
CA GLU A 83 -1.59 18.24 13.20
C GLU A 83 -3.01 18.35 12.64
N ASN A 84 -3.37 17.46 11.71
CA ASN A 84 -4.67 17.39 11.09
C ASN A 84 -5.02 15.94 10.76
N GLU A 85 -5.72 15.27 11.67
CA GLU A 85 -6.17 13.87 11.58
C GLU A 85 -7.02 13.54 10.34
N LYS A 86 -7.44 14.54 9.56
CA LYS A 86 -8.16 14.36 8.29
C LYS A 86 -7.24 14.13 7.10
N LEU A 87 -5.93 14.19 7.32
CA LEU A 87 -4.92 14.05 6.29
C LEU A 87 -4.11 12.78 6.52
N THR A 88 -3.92 12.04 5.44
CA THR A 88 -3.05 10.87 5.39
C THR A 88 -2.39 10.80 4.02
N THR A 89 -1.26 10.12 3.94
CA THR A 89 -0.59 9.75 2.69
C THR A 89 -0.58 8.22 2.60
N ASN A 90 -1.05 7.67 1.48
CA ASN A 90 -0.97 6.24 1.23
C ASN A 90 0.34 5.89 0.52
N PHE A 91 1.11 5.01 1.13
CA PHE A 91 2.29 4.40 0.54
C PHE A 91 2.02 2.93 0.24
N ALA A 92 2.75 2.39 -0.73
CA ALA A 92 2.64 1.00 -1.12
C ALA A 92 3.98 0.47 -1.63
N ILE A 93 4.12 -0.84 -1.66
CA ILE A 93 5.33 -1.53 -2.15
C ILE A 93 5.00 -2.20 -3.48
N ASP A 94 5.71 -1.79 -4.53
CA ASP A 94 5.73 -2.52 -5.79
C ASP A 94 6.82 -3.59 -5.74
N GLY A 95 6.39 -4.85 -5.74
CA GLY A 95 7.29 -5.99 -5.57
C GLY A 95 8.09 -6.36 -6.81
N GLU A 96 7.66 -5.94 -8.00
CA GLU A 96 8.40 -6.16 -9.24
C GLU A 96 9.52 -5.12 -9.38
N LEU A 97 9.19 -3.86 -9.11
CA LEU A 97 10.14 -2.75 -9.14
C LEU A 97 11.12 -2.78 -7.97
N GLY A 98 10.72 -3.37 -6.84
CA GLY A 98 11.44 -3.20 -5.58
C GLY A 98 11.44 -1.72 -5.17
N ALA A 99 10.27 -1.07 -5.26
CA ALA A 99 10.14 0.37 -5.06
C ALA A 99 9.05 0.71 -4.05
N LEU A 100 9.29 1.77 -3.29
CA LEU A 100 8.25 2.46 -2.56
C LEU A 100 7.50 3.35 -3.56
N VAL A 101 6.18 3.25 -3.57
CA VAL A 101 5.30 4.08 -4.37
C VAL A 101 4.30 4.77 -3.45
N ARG A 102 3.78 5.91 -3.89
CA ARG A 102 2.69 6.64 -3.26
C ARG A 102 1.44 6.50 -4.11
N GLN A 103 0.31 6.14 -3.50
CA GLN A 103 -0.99 6.13 -4.18
C GLN A 103 -1.71 7.45 -3.87
N GLY A 104 -1.93 8.28 -4.89
CA GLY A 104 -2.43 9.65 -4.73
C GLY A 104 -1.32 10.68 -4.46
N SER A 105 -1.70 11.84 -3.90
CA SER A 105 -0.79 12.92 -3.53
C SER A 105 -0.31 12.81 -2.08
N VAL A 106 0.79 13.50 -1.75
CA VAL A 106 1.14 13.76 -0.34
C VAL A 106 0.09 14.67 0.26
N GLU A 107 -0.20 14.46 1.53
CA GLU A 107 -1.08 15.33 2.31
C GLU A 107 -0.69 16.81 2.23
N GLY A 108 -1.70 17.68 2.12
CA GLY A 108 -1.49 19.13 2.04
C GLY A 108 -0.90 19.65 0.72
N VAL A 109 -0.56 18.77 -0.24
CA VAL A 109 -0.06 19.16 -1.56
C VAL A 109 -1.22 19.28 -2.55
N GLU A 110 -1.29 20.43 -3.24
CA GLU A 110 -2.26 20.70 -4.31
C GLU A 110 -1.63 20.54 -5.71
N PRO A 111 -2.37 20.02 -6.70
CA PRO A 111 -3.74 19.52 -6.58
C PRO A 111 -3.80 18.18 -5.83
N VAL A 112 -4.79 18.03 -4.95
CA VAL A 112 -5.04 16.75 -4.26
C VAL A 112 -5.43 15.66 -5.27
N VAL A 113 -4.71 14.55 -5.23
CA VAL A 113 -5.04 13.34 -5.98
C VAL A 113 -5.48 12.27 -4.99
N SER A 114 -6.78 11.94 -5.01
CA SER A 114 -7.32 10.88 -4.17
C SER A 114 -6.68 9.54 -4.53
N PRO A 115 -6.26 8.73 -3.54
CA PRO A 115 -5.76 7.39 -3.83
C PRO A 115 -6.83 6.48 -4.47
N ASN A 116 -8.12 6.80 -4.34
CA ASN A 116 -9.23 6.08 -4.97
C ASN A 116 -9.14 6.12 -6.51
N THR A 117 -8.34 7.04 -7.07
CA THR A 117 -8.07 7.08 -8.52
C THR A 117 -7.11 5.99 -8.99
N GLY A 118 -6.42 5.30 -8.06
CA GLY A 118 -5.41 4.29 -8.37
C GLY A 118 -4.07 4.84 -8.86
N GLN A 119 -3.92 6.16 -8.95
CA GLN A 119 -2.71 6.77 -9.49
C GLN A 119 -1.51 6.57 -8.57
N LEU A 120 -0.41 6.04 -9.12
CA LEU A 120 0.84 5.81 -8.43
C LEU A 120 1.92 6.81 -8.86
N SER A 121 2.69 7.28 -7.88
CA SER A 121 3.96 7.99 -8.05
C SER A 121 5.08 7.20 -7.39
N THR A 122 6.17 6.95 -8.10
CA THR A 122 7.39 6.33 -7.57
C THR A 122 8.07 7.30 -6.61
N VAL A 123 8.29 6.85 -5.37
CA VAL A 123 9.05 7.61 -4.36
C VAL A 123 10.54 7.33 -4.53
N GLY A 124 10.90 6.04 -4.62
CA GLY A 124 12.28 5.60 -4.84
C GLY A 124 12.45 4.10 -4.71
N ALA A 125 13.64 3.62 -5.04
CA ALA A 125 13.97 2.20 -4.92
C ALA A 125 14.19 1.81 -3.45
N LEU A 126 13.65 0.66 -3.06
CA LEU A 126 13.88 0.06 -1.74
C LEU A 126 15.34 -0.39 -1.56
N GLY A 127 16.06 -0.64 -2.67
CA GLY A 127 17.36 -1.31 -2.63
C GLY A 127 17.25 -2.83 -2.44
N VAL A 128 16.02 -3.36 -2.48
CA VAL A 128 15.68 -4.78 -2.40
C VAL A 128 14.86 -5.15 -3.64
N ALA A 129 15.38 -6.04 -4.47
CA ALA A 129 14.74 -6.45 -5.73
C ALA A 129 14.02 -7.80 -5.60
N ALA A 130 13.18 -8.11 -6.59
CA ALA A 130 12.47 -9.40 -6.71
C ALA A 130 11.70 -9.79 -5.44
N ILE A 131 10.96 -8.84 -4.87
CA ILE A 131 10.17 -9.04 -3.65
C ILE A 131 8.98 -9.95 -3.97
N THR A 132 8.88 -11.08 -3.29
CA THR A 132 7.83 -12.09 -3.48
C THR A 132 6.73 -12.00 -2.44
N ASP A 133 7.03 -11.39 -1.29
CA ASP A 133 6.08 -11.16 -0.21
C ASP A 133 6.48 -9.90 0.57
N ALA A 134 5.49 -9.11 0.98
CA ALA A 134 5.68 -7.87 1.71
C ALA A 134 4.53 -7.63 2.68
N HIS A 135 4.87 -7.22 3.90
CA HIS A 135 3.92 -6.77 4.93
C HIS A 135 4.40 -5.41 5.41
N PHE A 136 3.57 -4.39 5.34
CA PHE A 136 3.98 -3.00 5.51
C PHE A 136 3.04 -2.28 6.45
N ASP A 137 3.59 -1.56 7.41
CA ASP A 137 2.81 -0.73 8.32
C ASP A 137 3.60 0.53 8.71
N ILE A 138 2.87 1.59 9.06
CA ILE A 138 3.42 2.89 9.42
C ILE A 138 2.81 3.31 10.76
N SER A 139 3.67 3.57 11.75
CA SER A 139 3.26 4.04 13.08
C SER A 139 2.48 5.36 12.99
N ASP A 140 1.34 5.42 13.66
CA ASP A 140 0.50 6.62 13.77
C ASP A 140 1.10 7.73 14.67
N ILE A 141 1.99 7.38 15.60
CA ILE A 141 2.66 8.36 16.46
C ILE A 141 3.81 9.07 15.72
N THR A 142 4.68 8.31 15.06
CA THR A 142 5.97 8.83 14.54
C THR A 142 6.13 8.74 13.03
N ASN A 143 5.17 8.16 12.32
CA ASN A 143 5.30 7.76 10.91
C ASN A 143 6.56 6.89 10.65
N THR A 144 7.00 6.14 11.66
CA THR A 144 8.03 5.11 11.46
C THR A 144 7.43 3.99 10.62
N ALA A 145 7.97 3.84 9.41
CA ALA A 145 7.53 2.84 8.45
C ALA A 145 8.38 1.57 8.57
N LEU A 146 7.72 0.42 8.76
CA LEU A 146 8.35 -0.88 8.86
C LEU A 146 7.77 -1.81 7.81
N ALA A 147 8.64 -2.53 7.10
CA ALA A 147 8.24 -3.56 6.15
C ALA A 147 8.94 -4.89 6.45
N ALA A 148 8.19 -5.98 6.49
CA ALA A 148 8.75 -7.32 6.42
C ALA A 148 8.76 -7.77 4.96
N LEU A 149 9.95 -8.01 4.40
CA LEU A 149 10.14 -8.34 2.99
C LEU A 149 10.75 -9.73 2.86
N SER A 150 10.24 -10.50 1.89
CA SER A 150 10.86 -11.72 1.39
C SER A 150 11.12 -11.58 -0.10
N THR A 151 12.28 -12.04 -0.57
CA THR A 151 12.64 -11.98 -1.99
C THR A 151 12.77 -13.37 -2.58
N ARG A 152 12.86 -13.46 -3.91
CA ARG A 152 13.13 -14.72 -4.60
C ARG A 152 14.44 -15.37 -4.14
N ASP A 153 15.47 -14.57 -3.88
CA ASP A 153 16.80 -15.05 -3.50
C ASP A 153 16.92 -15.29 -1.99
N THR A 154 16.18 -14.51 -1.19
CA THR A 154 16.11 -14.62 0.27
C THR A 154 14.64 -14.75 0.68
N PRO A 155 14.07 -15.97 0.67
CA PRO A 155 12.65 -16.20 0.98
C PRO A 155 12.33 -16.09 2.47
N VAL A 156 13.33 -15.79 3.30
CA VAL A 156 13.20 -15.60 4.74
C VAL A 156 12.77 -14.16 5.03
N PRO A 157 11.66 -13.93 5.77
CA PRO A 157 11.18 -12.59 6.04
C PRO A 157 12.19 -11.80 6.88
N THR A 158 12.60 -10.66 6.35
CA THR A 158 13.51 -9.71 7.01
C THR A 158 12.75 -8.42 7.26
N LEU A 159 12.84 -7.90 8.48
CA LEU A 159 12.27 -6.63 8.86
C LEU A 159 13.20 -5.49 8.39
N TYR A 160 12.61 -4.49 7.76
CA TYR A 160 13.27 -3.28 7.28
C TYR A 160 12.59 -2.05 7.86
N ARG A 161 13.38 -1.01 8.15
CA ARG A 161 12.88 0.36 8.26
C ARG A 161 12.85 0.97 6.86
N ILE A 162 11.72 1.57 6.48
CA ILE A 162 11.56 2.25 5.19
C ILE A 162 11.65 3.75 5.41
N ASP A 163 12.46 4.43 4.60
CA ASP A 163 12.46 5.89 4.51
C ASP A 163 11.35 6.32 3.54
N LEU A 164 10.31 6.98 4.06
CA LEU A 164 9.15 7.42 3.27
C LEU A 164 9.45 8.57 2.31
N ALA A 165 10.57 9.28 2.49
CA ALA A 165 10.96 10.39 1.62
C ALA A 165 11.82 9.90 0.44
N THR A 166 12.70 8.92 0.67
CA THR A 166 13.64 8.44 -0.34
C THR A 166 13.29 7.07 -0.92
N GLY A 167 12.41 6.33 -0.24
CA GLY A 167 12.09 4.95 -0.55
C GLY A 167 13.13 3.93 -0.09
N GLN A 168 14.26 4.32 0.50
CA GLN A 168 15.30 3.34 0.86
C GLN A 168 14.90 2.43 2.03
N ALA A 169 15.17 1.13 1.90
CA ALA A 169 14.99 0.15 2.96
C ALA A 169 16.30 -0.12 3.70
N SER A 170 16.29 -0.01 5.03
CA SER A 170 17.42 -0.37 5.90
C SER A 170 17.09 -1.64 6.68
N PRO A 171 17.88 -2.72 6.56
CA PRO A 171 17.59 -3.98 7.25
C PRO A 171 17.75 -3.82 8.76
N ILE A 172 16.79 -4.35 9.51
CA ILE A 172 16.83 -4.47 10.97
C ILE A 172 17.26 -5.89 11.35
N GLY A 173 16.63 -6.91 10.75
CA GLY A 173 16.99 -8.32 10.99
C GLY A 173 15.93 -9.30 10.53
N THR A 174 16.29 -10.58 10.48
CA THR A 174 15.36 -11.67 10.20
C THR A 174 14.28 -11.78 11.30
N ILE A 175 13.04 -12.02 10.89
CA ILE A 175 11.92 -12.19 11.82
C ILE A 175 11.86 -13.64 12.30
N GLY A 176 11.87 -13.83 13.62
CA GLY A 176 11.80 -15.15 14.25
C GLY A 176 12.90 -16.08 13.74
N ASN A 177 12.52 -17.32 13.42
CA ASN A 177 13.42 -18.32 12.81
C ASN A 177 13.28 -18.39 11.27
N GLY A 178 12.62 -17.41 10.65
CA GLY A 178 12.39 -17.37 9.20
C GLY A 178 11.14 -18.10 8.71
N GLU A 179 10.17 -18.33 9.60
CA GLU A 179 8.87 -18.89 9.24
C GLU A 179 8.08 -17.93 8.33
N PRO A 180 7.19 -18.45 7.46
CA PRO A 180 6.31 -17.61 6.65
C PRO A 180 5.52 -16.62 7.50
N LEU A 181 5.46 -15.37 7.04
CA LEU A 181 4.74 -14.28 7.72
C LEU A 181 3.40 -14.05 7.03
N VAL A 182 2.36 -13.80 7.82
CA VAL A 182 1.02 -13.46 7.32
C VAL A 182 0.73 -11.96 7.38
N GLY A 183 1.39 -11.24 8.29
CA GLY A 183 1.19 -9.81 8.49
C GLY A 183 2.10 -9.23 9.58
N ILE A 184 2.27 -7.92 9.56
CA ILE A 184 2.78 -7.13 10.69
C ILE A 184 1.78 -6.00 10.97
N ALA A 185 1.73 -5.56 12.22
CA ALA A 185 1.04 -4.35 12.62
C ALA A 185 1.83 -3.67 13.74
N ILE A 186 1.78 -2.35 13.79
CA ILE A 186 2.35 -1.50 14.83
C ILE A 186 1.20 -1.10 15.76
N GLU A 187 1.42 -1.25 17.07
CA GLU A 187 0.47 -0.81 18.08
C GLU A 187 0.36 0.72 18.11
N PRO A 188 -0.86 1.29 18.20
CA PRO A 188 -1.10 2.72 18.43
C PRO A 188 -0.54 3.27 19.75
#